data_AF-A0A5J4KU48-F1
#
_entry.id   AF-A0A5J4KU48-F1
#
_cell.length_a   1.000
_cell.length_b   1.000
_cell.length_c   1.000
_cell.angle_alpha   90.00
_cell.angle_beta   90.00
_cell.angle_gamma   90.00
#
_symmetry.space_group_name_H-M   'P 1'
#
loop_
_entity.id
_entity.type
_entity.pdbx_description
1 polymer ?
#
loop_
_entity_poly.entity_id
_entity_poly.type
_entity_poly.pdbx_seq_one_letter_code
_entity_poly.pdbx_strand_id
1 'polypeptide(L)'
;MIWDAVKHENRKTGITWMKVRHASYSETLWVVIVRRGGELWYLVTNRCIETEEQAWKIYKAYCRRWQVETVFRYEKSELAIETIRIWKKEKRNKFFHIISLVHSLLLHLLDDDYRDIITWIFREYCHRTGKKQKEAKVPIYRLRWALSRFFQEIRPVFLFAWNVQPSTAFHQGLNVRSQNSG
;
A
#
# COMPACT_ATOMS: atom_id res chain seq x y z
N MET A 1 20.58 -15.42 -13.17
CA MET A 1 19.32 -15.82 -13.86
C MET A 1 18.21 -14.88 -13.43
N ILE A 2 17.39 -14.39 -14.36
CA ILE A 2 16.24 -13.52 -14.08
C ILE A 2 14.98 -14.28 -14.48
N TRP A 3 13.96 -14.30 -13.61
CA TRP A 3 12.65 -14.85 -13.92
C TRP A 3 11.85 -13.88 -14.81
N ASP A 4 11.45 -14.34 -16.00
CA ASP A 4 10.52 -13.64 -16.88
C ASP A 4 9.08 -14.03 -16.52
N ALA A 5 8.32 -13.09 -15.94
CA ALA A 5 6.96 -13.34 -15.51
C ALA A 5 5.94 -13.42 -16.67
N VAL A 6 6.28 -12.93 -17.86
CA VAL A 6 5.40 -12.99 -19.04
C VAL A 6 5.56 -14.33 -19.74
N LYS A 7 6.81 -14.81 -19.83
CA LYS A 7 7.14 -16.07 -20.51
C LYS A 7 7.27 -17.27 -19.57
N HIS A 8 7.14 -17.05 -18.26
CA HIS A 8 7.29 -18.07 -17.21
C HIS A 8 8.61 -18.87 -17.34
N GLU A 9 9.72 -18.20 -17.68
CA GLU A 9 11.01 -18.85 -17.91
C GLU A 9 12.18 -18.13 -17.20
N ASN A 10 13.23 -18.88 -16.86
CA ASN A 10 14.48 -18.32 -16.35
C ASN A 10 15.37 -17.90 -17.51
N ARG A 11 15.60 -16.59 -17.69
CA ARG A 11 16.52 -16.07 -18.69
C ARG A 11 17.91 -15.89 -18.11
N LYS A 12 18.92 -16.37 -18.84
CA LYS A 12 20.32 -15.98 -18.63
C LYS A 12 20.50 -14.56 -19.16
N THR A 13 20.83 -13.65 -18.27
CA THR A 13 21.05 -12.24 -18.56
C THR A 13 22.33 -11.84 -17.86
N GLY A 14 23.24 -11.22 -18.60
CA GLY A 14 24.45 -10.64 -18.04
C GLY A 14 24.14 -9.36 -17.26
N ILE A 15 24.85 -9.17 -16.16
CA ILE A 15 24.87 -7.95 -15.38
C ILE A 15 26.30 -7.41 -15.40
N THR A 16 26.45 -6.11 -15.61
CA THR A 16 27.75 -5.44 -15.54
C THR A 16 27.60 -4.18 -14.70
N TRP A 17 28.67 -3.75 -14.06
CA TRP A 17 28.66 -2.55 -13.26
C TRP A 17 29.95 -1.75 -13.46
N MET A 18 29.89 -0.45 -13.24
CA MET A 18 31.05 0.43 -13.34
C MET A 18 30.94 1.61 -12.38
N LYS A 19 32.11 2.11 -11.94
CA LYS A 19 32.22 3.38 -11.23
C LYS A 19 31.97 4.53 -12.21
N VAL A 20 31.17 5.51 -11.80
CA VAL A 20 30.95 6.74 -12.56
C VAL A 20 31.09 7.95 -11.64
N ARG A 21 31.42 9.09 -12.24
CA ARG A 21 31.38 10.40 -11.57
C ARG A 21 30.35 11.27 -12.27
N HIS A 22 29.61 12.03 -11.48
CA HIS A 22 28.65 13.00 -11.99
C HIS A 22 29.20 14.41 -11.76
N ALA A 23 29.12 15.29 -12.76
CA ALA A 23 29.78 16.60 -12.73
C ALA A 23 29.38 17.46 -11.52
N SER A 24 28.12 17.35 -11.10
CA SER A 24 27.56 18.12 -9.96
C SER A 24 27.54 17.35 -8.64
N TYR A 25 28.16 16.16 -8.55
CA TYR A 25 28.13 15.32 -7.34
C TYR A 25 29.54 14.90 -6.94
N SER A 26 29.90 15.15 -5.69
CA SER A 26 31.27 14.98 -5.19
C SER A 26 31.66 13.53 -4.92
N GLU A 27 30.69 12.67 -4.61
CA GLU A 27 30.98 11.26 -4.28
C GLU A 27 31.02 10.38 -5.53
N THR A 28 31.68 9.23 -5.40
CA THR A 28 31.72 8.22 -6.47
C THR A 28 30.40 7.47 -6.51
N LEU A 29 29.81 7.40 -7.70
CA LEU A 29 28.61 6.63 -7.96
C LEU A 29 28.95 5.34 -8.69
N TRP A 30 27.98 4.44 -8.72
CA TRP A 30 28.05 3.19 -9.47
C TRP A 30 26.84 3.09 -10.39
N VAL A 31 27.06 2.52 -11.58
CA VAL A 31 25.98 2.20 -12.51
C VAL A 31 25.94 0.69 -12.68
N VAL A 32 24.77 0.12 -12.46
CA VAL A 32 24.45 -1.27 -12.81
C VAL A 32 23.75 -1.28 -14.16
N ILE A 33 24.30 -2.03 -15.09
CA ILE A 33 23.80 -2.22 -16.44
C ILE A 33 23.27 -3.65 -16.55
N VAL A 34 21.98 -3.79 -16.86
CA VAL A 34 21.35 -5.11 -17.01
C VAL A 34 20.46 -5.12 -18.24
N ARG A 35 20.40 -6.25 -18.95
CA ARG A 35 19.55 -6.39 -20.13
C ARG A 35 18.23 -7.03 -19.77
N ARG A 36 17.12 -6.30 -19.88
CA ARG A 36 15.78 -6.83 -19.58
C ARG A 36 14.86 -6.68 -20.78
N GLY A 37 14.30 -7.79 -21.27
CA GLY A 37 13.35 -7.76 -22.39
C GLY A 37 13.93 -7.25 -23.72
N GLY A 38 15.25 -7.28 -23.89
CA GLY A 38 15.94 -6.73 -25.07
C GLY A 38 16.51 -5.33 -24.84
N GLU A 39 15.98 -4.58 -23.88
CA GLU A 39 16.44 -3.23 -23.52
C GLU A 39 17.52 -3.25 -22.44
N LEU A 40 18.38 -2.23 -22.44
CA LEU A 40 19.38 -2.00 -21.40
C LEU A 40 18.82 -1.07 -20.33
N TRP A 41 18.90 -1.50 -19.08
CA TRP A 41 18.55 -0.71 -17.91
C TRP A 41 19.82 -0.22 -17.25
N TYR A 42 19.88 1.09 -16.99
CA TYR A 42 20.98 1.75 -16.27
C TYR A 42 20.47 2.18 -14.90
N LEU A 43 20.98 1.56 -13.84
CA LEU A 43 20.59 1.85 -12.46
C LEU A 43 21.75 2.53 -11.75
N VAL A 44 21.58 3.81 -11.42
CA VAL A 44 22.58 4.60 -10.70
C VAL A 44 22.38 4.40 -9.19
N THR A 45 23.46 4.16 -8.46
CA THR A 45 23.45 4.03 -7.01
C THR A 45 24.70 4.63 -6.38
N ASN A 46 24.57 5.13 -5.16
CA ASN A 46 25.69 5.52 -4.30
C ASN A 46 26.25 4.33 -3.49
N ARG A 47 25.68 3.13 -3.61
CA ARG A 47 26.20 1.93 -2.96
C ARG A 47 27.42 1.41 -3.73
N CYS A 48 28.47 1.02 -3.00
CA CYS A 48 29.64 0.39 -3.60
C CYS A 48 29.28 -0.98 -4.21
N ILE A 49 29.85 -1.29 -5.38
CA ILE A 49 29.62 -2.55 -6.09
C ILE A 49 30.96 -3.17 -6.52
N GLU A 50 31.48 -4.08 -5.73
CA GLU A 50 32.73 -4.78 -6.01
C GLU A 50 32.50 -6.19 -6.54
N THR A 51 31.33 -6.77 -6.25
CA THR A 51 30.99 -8.14 -6.63
C THR A 51 29.70 -8.22 -7.44
N GLU A 52 29.53 -9.33 -8.18
CA GLU A 52 28.32 -9.58 -8.98
C GLU A 52 27.07 -9.67 -8.10
N GLU A 53 27.19 -10.28 -6.91
CA GLU A 53 26.10 -10.44 -5.96
C GLU A 53 25.54 -9.08 -5.50
N GLN A 54 26.43 -8.10 -5.31
CA GLN A 54 26.05 -6.75 -4.95
C GLN A 54 25.28 -6.07 -6.09
N ALA A 55 25.74 -6.23 -7.34
CA ALA A 55 25.03 -5.73 -8.52
C ALA A 55 23.61 -6.34 -8.63
N TRP A 56 23.49 -7.66 -8.41
CA TRP A 56 22.21 -8.35 -8.38
C TRP A 56 21.30 -7.88 -7.25
N LYS A 57 21.86 -7.54 -6.07
CA LYS A 57 21.08 -6.98 -4.95
C LYS A 57 20.48 -5.62 -5.30
N ILE A 58 21.25 -4.74 -5.96
CA ILE A 58 20.76 -3.45 -6.45
C ILE A 58 19.64 -3.65 -7.49
N TYR A 59 19.86 -4.53 -8.46
CA TYR A 59 18.85 -4.86 -9.45
C TYR A 59 17.55 -5.37 -8.80
N LYS A 60 17.64 -6.35 -7.90
CA LYS A 60 16.47 -6.92 -7.20
C LYS A 60 15.75 -5.86 -6.36
N ALA A 61 16.48 -4.98 -5.68
CA ALA A 61 15.89 -3.86 -4.95
C ALA A 61 15.14 -2.91 -5.89
N TYR A 62 15.72 -2.59 -7.05
CA TYR A 62 15.03 -1.77 -8.06
C TYR A 62 13.81 -2.47 -8.67
N CYS A 63 13.84 -3.79 -8.87
CA CYS A 63 12.66 -4.54 -9.31
C CYS A 63 11.49 -4.39 -8.33
N ARG A 64 11.76 -4.28 -7.03
CA ARG A 64 10.74 -4.04 -6.00
C ARG A 64 10.15 -2.62 -6.07
N ARG A 65 10.73 -1.68 -6.84
CA ARG A 65 10.14 -0.34 -7.06
C ARG A 65 8.70 -0.42 -7.59
N TRP A 66 8.40 -1.42 -8.41
CA TRP A 66 7.04 -1.64 -8.93
C TRP A 66 6.01 -1.97 -7.82
N GLN A 67 6.46 -2.42 -6.64
CA GLN A 67 5.57 -2.63 -5.50
C GLN A 67 4.88 -1.31 -5.09
N VAL A 68 5.53 -0.16 -5.26
CA VAL A 68 4.94 1.16 -4.99
C VAL A 68 3.74 1.43 -5.90
N GLU A 69 3.82 1.09 -7.17
CA GLU A 69 2.66 1.24 -8.09
C GLU A 69 1.50 0.32 -7.70
N THR A 70 1.81 -0.86 -7.18
CA THR A 70 0.79 -1.78 -6.66
C THR A 70 0.11 -1.20 -5.44
N VAL A 71 0.86 -0.54 -4.54
CA VAL A 71 0.31 0.19 -3.39
C VAL A 71 -0.60 1.32 -3.86
N PHE A 72 -0.14 2.19 -4.77
CA PHE A 72 -0.98 3.28 -5.27
C PHE A 72 -2.26 2.78 -5.94
N ARG A 73 -2.18 1.71 -6.73
CA ARG A 73 -3.37 1.09 -7.34
C ARG A 73 -4.35 0.63 -6.26
N TYR A 74 -3.86 -0.03 -5.22
CA TYR A 74 -4.67 -0.49 -4.09
C TYR A 74 -5.33 0.67 -3.34
N GLU A 75 -4.57 1.71 -2.99
CA GLU A 75 -5.11 2.86 -2.27
C GLU A 75 -6.21 3.56 -3.08
N LYS A 76 -6.00 3.74 -4.39
CA LYS A 76 -7.00 4.31 -5.30
C LYS A 76 -8.26 3.45 -5.39
N SER A 77 -8.11 2.15 -5.66
CA SER A 77 -9.27 1.28 -5.93
C SER A 77 -10.01 0.84 -4.67
N GLU A 78 -9.30 0.55 -3.58
CA GLU A 78 -9.87 -0.08 -2.39
C GLU A 78 -10.06 0.88 -1.22
N LEU A 79 -9.23 1.94 -1.12
CA LEU A 79 -9.36 2.96 -0.08
C LEU A 79 -10.01 4.26 -0.61
N ALA A 80 -10.42 4.24 -1.89
CA ALA A 80 -11.16 5.30 -2.56
C ALA A 80 -10.53 6.69 -2.40
N ILE A 81 -9.19 6.77 -2.39
CA ILE A 81 -8.50 8.02 -2.08
C ILE A 81 -8.78 9.15 -3.07
N GLU A 82 -9.14 8.83 -4.32
CA GLU A 82 -9.49 9.80 -5.35
C GLU A 82 -10.92 10.34 -5.21
N THR A 83 -11.77 9.68 -4.42
CA THR A 83 -13.18 10.06 -4.20
C THR A 83 -13.35 11.02 -3.02
N ILE A 84 -12.30 11.25 -2.23
CA ILE A 84 -12.36 12.07 -1.01
C ILE A 84 -12.57 13.55 -1.34
N ARG A 85 -13.76 14.08 -1.03
CA ARG A 85 -14.10 15.51 -1.24
C ARG A 85 -13.91 16.36 0.01
N ILE A 86 -12.68 16.40 0.55
CA ILE A 86 -12.32 17.28 1.67
C ILE A 86 -11.57 18.51 1.15
N TRP A 87 -12.22 19.68 1.21
CA TRP A 87 -11.67 20.94 0.69
C TRP A 87 -10.56 21.54 1.56
N LYS A 88 -10.67 21.43 2.88
CA LYS A 88 -9.66 21.98 3.81
C LYS A 88 -8.41 21.10 3.84
N LYS A 89 -7.26 21.68 3.47
CA LYS A 89 -5.95 20.98 3.38
C LYS A 89 -5.59 20.23 4.66
N GLU A 90 -5.76 20.85 5.83
CA GLU A 90 -5.44 20.22 7.12
C GLU A 90 -6.28 18.97 7.40
N LYS A 91 -7.59 19.05 7.18
CA LYS A 91 -8.50 17.90 7.37
C LYS A 91 -8.18 16.79 6.37
N ARG A 92 -7.85 17.16 5.13
CA ARG A 92 -7.43 16.22 4.08
C ARG A 92 -6.13 15.50 4.46
N ASN A 93 -5.14 16.22 4.99
CA ASN A 93 -3.88 15.62 5.45
C ASN A 93 -4.09 14.65 6.61
N LYS A 94 -4.92 15.02 7.60
CA LYS A 94 -5.29 14.12 8.70
C LYS A 94 -5.94 12.83 8.18
N PHE A 95 -6.83 12.96 7.21
CA PHE A 95 -7.48 11.80 6.58
C PHE A 95 -6.48 10.91 5.84
N PHE A 96 -5.56 11.48 5.05
CA PHE A 96 -4.49 10.71 4.40
C PHE A 96 -3.58 10.00 5.40
N HIS A 97 -3.32 10.60 6.56
CA HIS A 97 -2.57 9.96 7.62
C HIS A 97 -3.30 8.73 8.19
N ILE A 98 -4.61 8.82 8.39
CA ILE A 98 -5.45 7.67 8.79
C ILE A 98 -5.37 6.56 7.74
N ILE A 99 -5.50 6.90 6.46
CA ILE A 99 -5.37 5.92 5.37
C ILE A 99 -4.00 5.23 5.41
N SER A 100 -2.93 6.00 5.61
CA SER A 100 -1.57 5.46 5.70
C SER A 100 -1.41 4.51 6.88
N LEU A 101 -2.01 4.83 8.04
CA LEU A 101 -2.03 3.94 9.20
C LEU A 101 -2.81 2.65 8.93
N VAL A 102 -3.99 2.74 8.29
CA VAL A 102 -4.76 1.57 7.89
C VAL A 102 -3.97 0.71 6.92
N HIS A 103 -3.32 1.31 5.92
CA HIS A 103 -2.47 0.59 4.98
C HIS A 103 -1.29 -0.10 5.68
N SER A 104 -0.61 0.60 6.58
CA SER A 104 0.48 0.04 7.39
C SER A 104 0.01 -1.13 8.25
N LEU A 105 -1.16 -1.01 8.88
CA LEU A 105 -1.76 -2.09 9.67
C LEU A 105 -2.05 -3.32 8.79
N LEU A 106 -2.62 -3.12 7.60
CA LEU A 106 -2.91 -4.21 6.68
C LEU A 106 -1.63 -4.91 6.20
N LEU A 107 -0.53 -4.18 5.98
CA LEU A 107 0.76 -4.78 5.66
C LEU A 107 1.35 -5.52 6.87
N HIS A 108 1.25 -4.94 8.07
CA HIS A 108 1.69 -5.57 9.32
C HIS A 108 0.97 -6.89 9.59
N LEU A 109 -0.33 -6.94 9.34
CA LEU A 109 -1.12 -8.17 9.47
C LEU A 109 -0.75 -9.25 8.44
N LEU A 110 -0.07 -8.88 7.33
CA LEU A 110 0.42 -9.85 6.35
C LEU A 110 1.80 -10.42 6.72
N ASP A 111 2.39 -9.99 7.83
CA ASP A 111 3.64 -10.56 8.33
C ASP A 111 3.44 -12.01 8.80
N ASP A 112 4.53 -12.77 8.82
CA ASP A 112 4.51 -14.20 9.11
C ASP A 112 4.00 -14.49 10.54
N ASP A 113 4.19 -13.55 11.47
CA ASP A 113 3.71 -13.65 12.86
C ASP A 113 2.18 -13.77 12.97
N TYR A 114 1.43 -13.25 11.99
CA TYR A 114 -0.03 -13.26 12.00
C TYR A 114 -0.63 -14.27 11.00
N ARG A 115 0.22 -15.11 10.41
CA ARG A 115 -0.16 -15.99 9.31
C ARG A 115 -1.32 -16.92 9.65
N ASP A 116 -1.35 -17.47 10.86
CA ASP A 116 -2.41 -18.38 11.29
C ASP A 116 -3.75 -17.67 11.41
N ILE A 117 -3.76 -16.49 12.02
CA ILE A 117 -4.95 -15.64 12.17
C ILE A 117 -5.47 -15.23 10.80
N ILE A 118 -4.59 -14.76 9.90
CA ILE A 118 -4.99 -14.36 8.54
C ILE A 118 -5.47 -15.55 7.72
N THR A 119 -4.84 -16.71 7.89
CA THR A 119 -5.28 -17.94 7.21
C THR A 119 -6.68 -18.34 7.68
N TRP A 120 -6.96 -18.23 8.98
CA TRP A 120 -8.30 -18.44 9.52
C TRP A 120 -9.31 -17.41 8.97
N ILE A 121 -8.99 -16.11 9.04
CA ILE A 121 -9.84 -15.03 8.49
C ILE A 121 -10.13 -15.26 7.00
N PHE A 122 -9.14 -15.70 6.22
CA PHE A 122 -9.33 -16.01 4.81
C PHE A 122 -10.21 -17.22 4.57
N ARG A 123 -10.14 -18.25 5.43
CA ARG A 123 -11.02 -19.40 5.35
C ARG A 123 -12.44 -18.93 5.61
N GLU A 124 -12.73 -18.33 6.76
CA GLU A 124 -14.10 -18.02 7.17
C GLU A 124 -14.76 -16.89 6.38
N TYR A 125 -14.04 -15.78 6.12
CA TYR A 125 -14.66 -14.56 5.57
C TYR A 125 -14.35 -14.32 4.08
N CYS A 126 -13.43 -15.09 3.49
CA CYS A 126 -13.01 -14.92 2.10
C CYS A 126 -12.78 -16.28 1.40
N HIS A 127 -13.77 -17.17 1.47
CA HIS A 127 -13.75 -18.43 0.74
C HIS A 127 -13.53 -18.21 -0.77
N ARG A 128 -12.50 -18.86 -1.32
CA ARG A 128 -12.25 -18.92 -2.77
C ARG A 128 -12.19 -20.37 -3.22
N THR A 129 -13.14 -20.75 -4.07
CA THR A 129 -13.28 -22.11 -4.63
C THR A 129 -12.44 -22.32 -5.90
N GLY A 130 -12.03 -21.26 -6.61
CA GLY A 130 -11.30 -21.36 -7.89
C GLY A 130 -9.76 -21.35 -7.79
N LYS A 131 -9.09 -22.28 -8.50
CA LYS A 131 -7.61 -22.47 -8.51
C LYS A 131 -6.81 -21.20 -8.86
N LYS A 132 -7.20 -20.47 -9.93
CA LYS A 132 -6.58 -19.19 -10.33
C LYS A 132 -6.67 -18.10 -9.26
N GLN A 133 -7.73 -18.11 -8.46
CA GLN A 133 -7.93 -17.12 -7.40
C GLN A 133 -7.21 -17.47 -6.09
N LYS A 134 -6.85 -18.75 -5.89
CA LYS A 134 -5.99 -19.20 -4.78
C LYS A 134 -4.52 -18.82 -5.01
N GLU A 135 -4.07 -18.85 -6.27
CA GLU A 135 -2.69 -18.54 -6.68
C GLU A 135 -2.42 -17.03 -6.89
N ALA A 136 -3.47 -16.21 -7.01
CA ALA A 136 -3.35 -14.77 -7.20
C ALA A 136 -2.65 -14.10 -6.00
N LYS A 137 -1.46 -13.57 -6.23
CA LYS A 137 -0.62 -12.83 -5.25
C LYS A 137 -1.18 -11.43 -4.98
N VAL A 138 -2.39 -11.35 -4.42
CA VAL A 138 -2.98 -10.07 -3.99
C VAL A 138 -3.54 -10.17 -2.56
N PRO A 139 -2.67 -10.49 -1.58
CA PRO A 139 -3.10 -10.78 -0.21
C PRO A 139 -3.77 -9.59 0.47
N ILE A 140 -3.34 -8.35 0.17
CA ILE A 140 -3.87 -7.14 0.81
C ILE A 140 -5.32 -6.82 0.39
N TYR A 141 -5.70 -7.11 -0.87
CA TYR A 141 -7.08 -6.94 -1.34
C TYR A 141 -8.00 -7.95 -0.66
N ARG A 142 -7.55 -9.20 -0.59
CA ARG A 142 -8.28 -10.27 0.11
C ARG A 142 -8.44 -9.96 1.59
N LEU A 143 -7.39 -9.46 2.24
CA LEU A 143 -7.38 -9.13 3.65
C LEU A 143 -8.39 -8.04 3.95
N ARG A 144 -8.40 -6.96 3.17
CA ARG A 144 -9.39 -5.89 3.33
C ARG A 144 -10.82 -6.40 3.24
N TRP A 145 -11.12 -7.26 2.25
CA TRP A 145 -12.47 -7.79 2.05
C TRP A 145 -12.89 -8.72 3.19
N ALA A 146 -11.98 -9.61 3.61
CA ALA A 146 -12.21 -10.53 4.71
C ALA A 146 -12.48 -9.76 6.02
N LEU A 147 -11.65 -8.76 6.33
CA LEU A 147 -11.83 -7.90 7.50
C LEU A 147 -13.12 -7.08 7.42
N SER A 148 -13.48 -6.57 6.24
CA SER A 148 -14.75 -5.85 6.06
C SER A 148 -15.96 -6.72 6.39
N ARG A 149 -15.95 -8.00 5.97
CA ARG A 149 -17.03 -8.96 6.26
C ARG A 149 -17.03 -9.35 7.73
N PHE A 150 -15.86 -9.66 8.28
CA PHE A 150 -15.67 -9.95 9.69
C PHE A 150 -16.24 -8.83 10.59
N PHE A 151 -15.92 -7.58 10.30
CA PHE A 151 -16.44 -6.44 11.08
C PHE A 151 -17.94 -6.18 10.87
N GLN A 152 -18.49 -6.49 9.69
CA GLN A 152 -19.94 -6.39 9.47
C GLN A 152 -20.72 -7.44 10.26
N GLU A 153 -20.15 -8.64 10.45
CA GLU A 153 -20.78 -9.74 11.17
C GLU A 153 -20.68 -9.57 12.68
N ILE A 154 -19.48 -9.29 13.21
CA ILE A 154 -19.26 -9.11 14.65
C ILE A 154 -19.89 -7.81 15.16
N ARG A 155 -20.11 -6.82 14.28
CA ARG A 155 -20.50 -5.45 14.63
C ARG A 155 -19.76 -5.00 15.88
N PRO A 156 -18.43 -4.85 15.81
CA PRO A 156 -17.64 -4.53 16.99
C PRO A 156 -18.27 -3.32 17.67
N VAL A 157 -18.83 -3.55 18.87
CA VAL A 157 -19.21 -2.47 19.76
C VAL A 157 -17.88 -1.91 20.22
N PHE A 158 -17.33 -1.00 19.42
CA PHE A 158 -16.28 -0.16 19.89
C PHE A 158 -16.92 0.65 21.01
N LEU A 159 -16.69 0.21 22.25
CA LEU A 159 -16.89 1.02 23.44
C LEU A 159 -15.89 2.18 23.35
N PHE A 160 -16.08 3.05 22.36
CA PHE A 160 -15.58 4.41 22.43
C PHE A 160 -16.35 5.00 23.59
N ALA A 161 -15.70 5.04 24.75
CA ALA A 161 -16.08 5.89 25.87
C ALA A 161 -15.97 7.35 25.40
N TRP A 162 -16.85 7.74 24.48
CA TRP A 162 -17.06 9.10 24.07
C TRP A 162 -18.07 9.65 25.06
N ASN A 163 -17.58 10.07 26.23
CA ASN A 163 -18.31 11.00 27.10
C ASN A 163 -18.38 12.37 26.39
N VAL A 164 -18.97 12.42 25.19
CA VAL A 164 -19.56 13.66 24.70
C VAL A 164 -20.98 13.62 25.21
N GLN A 165 -21.18 14.33 26.31
CA GLN A 165 -22.50 14.82 26.64
C GLN A 165 -23.07 15.45 25.37
N PRO A 166 -24.25 15.04 24.88
CA PRO A 166 -24.92 15.77 23.83
C PRO A 166 -25.08 17.20 24.34
N SER A 167 -24.44 18.18 23.68
CA SER A 167 -24.70 19.58 23.97
C SER A 167 -26.19 19.80 23.79
N THR A 168 -26.89 20.11 24.88
CA THR A 168 -28.32 20.44 24.96
C THR A 168 -28.67 21.77 24.25
N ALA A 169 -27.93 22.14 23.21
CA ALA A 169 -28.07 23.41 22.50
C ALA A 169 -28.82 23.27 21.15
N PHE A 170 -29.67 22.24 20.98
CA PHE A 170 -30.48 22.08 19.76
C PHE A 170 -32.00 22.13 19.98
N HIS A 171 -32.46 22.55 21.17
CA HIS A 171 -33.90 22.70 21.46
C HIS A 171 -34.38 24.12 21.82
N GLN A 172 -33.55 25.17 21.67
CA GLN A 172 -33.97 26.55 21.97
C GLN A 172 -33.87 27.51 20.77
N GLY A 173 -34.06 27.02 19.53
CA GLY A 173 -33.93 27.84 18.31
C GLY A 173 -35.18 27.99 17.45
N LEU A 174 -36.33 27.40 17.81
CA LEU A 174 -37.51 27.36 16.92
C LEU A 174 -38.80 27.93 17.52
N ASN A 175 -38.73 28.80 18.53
CA ASN A 175 -39.95 29.40 19.11
C ASN A 175 -39.89 30.94 19.30
N VAL A 176 -39.25 31.66 18.38
CA VAL A 176 -39.34 33.13 18.32
C VAL A 176 -39.52 33.58 16.88
N ARG A 177 -40.70 33.35 16.30
CA ARG A 177 -41.19 34.05 15.10
C ARG A 177 -42.69 33.80 14.85
N SER A 178 -43.56 34.19 15.78
CA SER A 178 -45.00 34.39 15.46
C SER A 178 -45.78 35.30 16.43
N GLN A 179 -45.17 36.35 16.97
CA GLN A 179 -45.93 37.46 17.54
C GLN A 179 -45.25 38.77 17.18
N ASN A 180 -45.65 39.35 16.04
CA ASN A 180 -45.65 40.80 15.78
C ASN A 180 -46.23 41.08 14.38
N SER A 181 -47.54 41.30 14.36
CA SER A 181 -48.35 42.02 13.36
C SER A 181 -49.77 41.93 13.93
N GLY A 182 -50.33 42.99 14.52
CA GLY A 182 -50.56 44.27 13.86
C GLY A 182 -51.88 44.13 13.13
#